data_AF-A0A970WDK9-F1
#
_entry.id   AF-A0A970WDK9-F1
#
_cell.length_a   1.000
_cell.length_b   1.000
_cell.length_c   1.000
_cell.angle_alpha   90.00
_cell.angle_beta   90.00
_cell.angle_gamma   90.00
#
_symmetry.space_group_name_H-M   'P 1'
#
loop_
_entity.id
_entity.type
_entity.pdbx_description
1 polymer ?
#
loop_
_entity_poly.entity_id
_entity_poly.type
_entity_poly.pdbx_seq_one_letter_code
_entity_poly.pdbx_strand_id
1 'polypeptide(L)'
;MQPCQAETGTDGLWRDGKLLVMRNQSPRFPQRCIKTNLPYAGPPTRLKLTWLENETLWVLLVGAIGRAAVMATDGKKIWVDLPISHAWLAKRRRSAIVGWGLLLGGIASFILAVVGYVAATVSGINEESVVWLMVFILGGPLVALYAVNRNS
;
A
#
# COMPACT_ATOMS: atom_id res chain seq x y z
N MET A 1 33.46 -17.20 12.53
CA MET A 1 32.00 -17.17 12.25
C MET A 1 31.34 -18.15 13.19
N GLN A 2 30.62 -17.67 14.22
CA GLN A 2 29.90 -18.56 15.12
C GLN A 2 28.67 -19.12 14.39
N PRO A 3 28.43 -20.44 14.41
CA PRO A 3 27.21 -21.01 13.86
C PRO A 3 26.02 -20.51 14.69
N CYS A 4 25.05 -19.90 14.01
CA CYS A 4 23.79 -19.50 14.64
C CYS A 4 23.10 -20.77 15.17
N GLN A 5 23.07 -20.91 16.49
CA GLN A 5 22.29 -21.95 17.17
C GLN A 5 20.82 -21.73 16.81
N ALA A 6 20.23 -22.69 16.10
CA ALA A 6 18.80 -22.67 15.79
C ALA A 6 18.04 -22.84 17.11
N GLU A 7 17.28 -21.83 17.53
CA GLU A 7 16.33 -21.97 18.63
C GLU A 7 15.35 -23.11 18.28
N THR A 8 15.34 -24.15 19.12
CA THR A 8 14.60 -25.41 18.98
C THR A 8 13.07 -25.26 19.15
N GLY A 9 12.51 -24.11 18.76
CA GLY A 9 11.08 -23.79 18.91
C GLY A 9 10.39 -23.29 17.64
N THR A 10 11.06 -23.32 16.48
CA THR A 10 10.51 -22.87 15.19
C THR A 10 10.37 -24.04 14.22
N ASP A 11 9.53 -25.03 14.56
CA ASP A 11 9.25 -26.18 13.70
C ASP A 11 8.80 -25.71 12.30
N GLY A 12 9.67 -25.94 11.32
CA GLY A 12 9.38 -25.69 9.91
C GLY A 12 9.53 -24.24 9.43
N LEU A 13 10.21 -23.36 10.17
CA LEU A 13 10.54 -22.00 9.72
C LEU A 13 12.07 -21.77 9.80
N TRP A 14 12.71 -21.50 8.66
CA TRP A 14 14.12 -21.15 8.63
C TRP A 14 14.41 -20.05 7.62
N ARG A 15 15.55 -19.38 7.78
CA ARG A 15 16.04 -18.40 6.81
C ARG A 15 17.03 -19.07 5.86
N ASP A 16 16.82 -18.85 4.58
CA ASP A 16 17.77 -19.17 3.53
C ASP A 16 18.24 -17.85 2.88
N GLY A 17 19.27 -17.25 3.49
CA GLY A 17 19.76 -15.91 3.15
C GLY A 17 18.70 -14.81 3.32
N LYS A 18 18.20 -14.30 2.17
CA LYS A 18 17.13 -13.28 2.11
C LYS A 18 15.72 -13.88 2.06
N LEU A 19 15.61 -15.19 1.88
CA LEU A 19 14.34 -15.91 1.81
C LEU A 19 13.96 -16.44 3.20
N LEU A 20 12.68 -16.32 3.53
CA LEU A 20 12.10 -16.99 4.68
C LEU A 20 11.37 -18.22 4.15
N VAL A 21 11.92 -19.39 4.44
CA VAL A 21 11.34 -20.67 4.01
C VAL A 21 10.46 -21.19 5.14
N MET A 22 9.21 -21.49 4.80
CA MET A 22 8.23 -22.01 5.74
C MET A 22 7.52 -23.21 5.16
N ARG A 23 7.23 -24.21 5.99
CA ARG A 23 6.30 -25.29 5.62
C ARG A 23 4.87 -24.73 5.55
N ASN A 24 4.07 -25.27 4.63
CA ASN A 24 2.68 -24.84 4.42
C ASN A 24 1.77 -25.07 5.64
N GLN A 25 2.21 -25.92 6.58
CA GLN A 25 1.49 -26.22 7.81
C GLN A 25 1.77 -25.13 8.86
N SER A 26 0.98 -24.03 8.80
CA SER A 26 0.80 -23.03 9.88
C SER A 26 2.03 -22.84 10.80
N PRO A 27 3.14 -22.30 10.29
CA PRO A 27 4.37 -22.14 11.07
C PRO A 27 4.10 -21.23 12.28
N ARG A 28 4.59 -21.63 13.45
CA ARG A 28 4.52 -20.78 14.65
C ARG A 28 5.61 -19.73 14.55
N PHE A 29 5.21 -18.50 14.26
CA PHE A 29 6.11 -17.36 14.33
C PHE A 29 6.48 -17.05 15.79
N PRO A 30 7.70 -16.55 16.04
CA PRO A 30 8.05 -16.06 17.36
C PRO A 30 7.09 -14.93 17.79
N GLN A 31 6.88 -14.76 19.10
CA GLN A 31 6.02 -13.73 19.67
C GLN A 31 6.63 -12.31 19.57
N ARG A 32 7.09 -11.95 18.37
CA ARG A 32 7.68 -10.66 18.02
C ARG A 32 7.13 -10.18 16.68
N CYS A 33 6.89 -8.88 16.59
CA CYS A 33 6.41 -8.27 15.36
C CYS A 33 7.49 -8.36 14.25
N ILE A 34 7.15 -8.91 13.08
CA ILE A 34 8.10 -9.09 11.97
C ILE A 34 8.65 -7.75 11.43
N LYS A 35 7.87 -6.67 11.55
CA LYS A 35 8.25 -5.35 11.01
C LYS A 35 9.04 -4.50 12.01
N THR A 36 8.64 -4.50 13.28
CA THR A 36 9.21 -3.60 14.30
C THR A 36 10.09 -4.33 15.32
N ASN A 37 10.13 -5.67 15.29
CA ASN A 37 10.79 -6.54 16.26
C ASN A 37 10.38 -6.33 17.73
N LEU A 38 9.26 -5.62 17.96
CA LEU A 38 8.70 -5.39 19.28
C LEU A 38 8.00 -6.66 19.79
N PRO A 39 7.97 -6.91 21.12
CA PRO A 39 7.23 -8.02 21.69
C PRO A 39 5.75 -7.93 21.29
N TYR A 40 5.16 -9.07 20.95
CA TYR A 40 3.78 -9.15 20.48
C TYR A 40 3.00 -10.20 21.28
N ALA A 41 2.00 -9.73 22.03
CA ALA A 41 1.14 -10.57 22.87
C ALA A 41 -0.32 -10.66 22.37
N GLY A 42 -0.59 -10.18 21.14
CA GLY A 42 -1.94 -10.14 20.56
C GLY A 42 -2.29 -11.37 19.72
N PRO A 43 -3.54 -11.46 19.23
CA PRO A 43 -3.96 -12.49 18.29
C PRO A 43 -3.32 -12.26 16.90
N PRO A 44 -2.66 -13.26 16.29
CA PRO A 44 -1.96 -13.07 15.03
C PRO A 44 -2.90 -12.60 13.91
N THR A 45 -2.39 -11.76 13.02
CA THR A 45 -3.16 -11.26 11.88
C THR A 45 -3.06 -12.24 10.72
N ARG A 46 -4.20 -12.80 10.31
CA ARG A 46 -4.27 -13.68 9.15
C ARG A 46 -4.07 -12.88 7.86
N LEU A 47 -2.97 -13.15 7.15
CA LEU A 47 -2.65 -12.51 5.89
C LEU A 47 -2.77 -13.49 4.73
N LYS A 48 -3.37 -12.99 3.65
CA LYS A 48 -3.44 -13.69 2.37
C LYS A 48 -2.24 -13.31 1.52
N LEU A 49 -1.31 -14.24 1.35
CA LEU A 49 -0.21 -14.10 0.40
C LEU A 49 -0.67 -14.70 -0.93
N THR A 50 -0.57 -13.90 -1.99
CA THR A 50 -0.86 -14.35 -3.35
C THR A 50 0.43 -14.22 -4.15
N TRP A 51 0.84 -15.30 -4.81
CA TRP A 51 2.04 -15.33 -5.63
C TRP A 51 1.69 -15.84 -7.03
N LEU A 52 2.44 -15.32 -8.00
CA LEU A 52 2.35 -15.67 -9.41
C LEU A 52 3.61 -16.44 -9.79
N GLU A 53 3.46 -17.69 -10.24
CA GLU A 53 4.59 -18.56 -10.61
C GLU A 53 5.38 -18.07 -11.81
N ASN A 54 4.73 -17.36 -12.73
CA ASN A 54 5.31 -17.00 -14.01
C ASN A 54 5.21 -15.49 -14.24
N GLU A 55 6.33 -14.78 -14.09
CA GLU A 55 6.43 -13.34 -14.37
C GLU A 55 6.38 -13.03 -15.87
N THR A 56 6.56 -14.04 -16.73
CA THR A 56 6.87 -13.86 -18.16
C THR A 56 5.65 -13.62 -19.05
N LEU A 57 4.41 -13.86 -18.59
CA LEU A 57 3.25 -13.91 -19.49
C LEU A 57 2.35 -12.65 -19.53
N TRP A 58 2.57 -11.63 -18.68
CA TRP A 58 1.56 -10.56 -18.53
C TRP A 58 2.03 -9.11 -18.51
N VAL A 59 3.35 -8.86 -18.63
CA VAL A 59 3.89 -7.50 -18.80
C VAL A 59 3.39 -6.84 -20.10
N LEU A 60 2.84 -7.62 -21.04
CA LEU A 60 2.60 -7.19 -22.42
C LEU A 60 1.14 -6.87 -22.79
N LEU A 61 0.11 -7.21 -21.98
CA LEU A 61 -1.28 -7.02 -22.45
C LEU A 61 -1.94 -5.70 -22.05
N VAL A 62 -2.18 -5.35 -20.76
CA VAL A 62 -3.01 -4.15 -20.42
C VAL A 62 -2.78 -3.59 -18.99
N GLY A 63 -1.56 -3.19 -18.63
CA GLY A 63 -1.30 -2.38 -17.41
C GLY A 63 -1.77 -2.99 -16.07
N ALA A 64 -2.16 -2.13 -15.11
CA ALA A 64 -2.54 -2.54 -13.75
C ALA A 64 -3.79 -3.44 -13.70
N ILE A 65 -4.71 -3.28 -14.67
CA ILE A 65 -5.96 -4.04 -14.75
C ILE A 65 -5.69 -5.48 -15.16
N GLY A 66 -4.87 -5.70 -16.20
CA GLY A 66 -4.49 -7.04 -16.63
C GLY A 66 -3.81 -7.82 -15.50
N ARG A 67 -2.90 -7.16 -14.78
CA ARG A 67 -2.23 -7.77 -13.61
C ARG A 67 -3.22 -8.19 -12.52
N ALA A 68 -4.23 -7.35 -12.22
CA ALA A 68 -5.23 -7.66 -11.21
C ALA A 68 -6.12 -8.85 -11.61
N ALA A 69 -6.52 -8.93 -12.88
CA ALA A 69 -7.33 -10.03 -13.41
C ALA A 69 -6.61 -11.37 -13.28
N VAL A 70 -5.32 -11.42 -13.63
CA VAL A 70 -4.50 -12.64 -13.57
C VAL A 70 -4.25 -13.10 -12.15
N MET A 71 -3.97 -12.16 -11.23
CA MET A 71 -3.86 -12.51 -9.81
C MET A 71 -5.18 -13.08 -9.25
N ALA A 72 -6.32 -12.69 -9.81
CA ALA A 72 -7.61 -13.23 -9.40
C ALA A 72 -7.80 -14.69 -9.86
N THR A 73 -7.43 -14.99 -11.12
CA THR A 73 -7.61 -16.30 -11.78
C THR A 73 -6.55 -17.31 -11.38
N ASP A 74 -5.27 -16.99 -11.59
CA ASP A 74 -4.15 -17.95 -11.54
C ASP A 74 -3.27 -17.78 -10.29
N GLY A 75 -3.58 -16.80 -9.44
CA GLY A 75 -2.84 -16.54 -8.22
C GLY A 75 -3.00 -17.68 -7.22
N LYS A 76 -1.88 -18.36 -6.91
CA LYS A 76 -1.82 -19.32 -5.79
C LYS A 76 -1.89 -18.54 -4.48
N LYS A 77 -2.82 -18.94 -3.61
CA LYS A 77 -3.18 -18.22 -2.38
C LYS A 77 -2.80 -19.06 -1.17
N ILE A 78 -2.01 -18.48 -0.26
CA ILE A 78 -1.62 -19.10 1.00
C ILE A 78 -2.05 -18.16 2.13
N TRP A 79 -2.62 -18.73 3.18
CA TRP A 79 -2.98 -18.01 4.40
C TRP A 79 -1.88 -18.21 5.43
N VAL A 80 -1.32 -17.12 5.93
CA VAL A 80 -0.27 -17.15 6.95
C VAL A 80 -0.68 -16.25 8.11
N ASP A 81 -0.68 -16.81 9.32
CA ASP A 81 -0.95 -16.07 10.54
C ASP A 81 0.35 -15.41 11.01
N LEU A 82 0.42 -14.07 10.90
CA LEU A 82 1.63 -13.30 11.16
C LEU A 82 1.43 -12.39 12.39
N PRO A 83 2.37 -12.37 13.35
CA PRO A 83 2.35 -11.41 14.44
C PRO A 83 2.72 -10.02 13.91
N ILE A 84 1.73 -9.13 13.81
CA ILE A 84 1.92 -7.74 13.39
C ILE A 84 1.41 -6.83 14.49
N SER A 85 2.25 -5.90 14.94
CA SER A 85 1.88 -4.94 15.97
C SER A 85 0.76 -4.01 15.51
N HIS A 86 -0.17 -3.70 16.41
CA HIS A 86 -1.27 -2.75 16.16
C HIS A 86 -0.75 -1.36 15.81
N ALA A 87 0.39 -0.95 16.38
CA ALA A 87 1.05 0.32 16.06
C ALA A 87 1.40 0.43 14.57
N TRP A 88 1.95 -0.63 13.98
CA TRP A 88 2.30 -0.65 12.56
C TRP A 88 1.04 -0.66 11.68
N LEU A 89 0.02 -1.45 12.04
CA LEU A 89 -1.26 -1.46 11.31
C LEU A 89 -1.95 -0.10 11.35
N ALA A 90 -1.91 0.60 12.50
CA ALA A 90 -2.44 1.95 12.63
C ALA A 90 -1.67 2.94 11.74
N LYS A 91 -0.33 2.88 11.72
CA LYS A 91 0.50 3.70 10.81
C LYS A 91 0.13 3.45 9.35
N ARG A 92 0.02 2.19 8.93
CA ARG A 92 -0.37 1.81 7.56
C ARG A 92 -1.78 2.29 7.22
N ARG A 93 -2.75 2.12 8.13
CA ARG A 93 -4.13 2.59 7.93
C ARG A 93 -4.18 4.10 7.74
N ARG A 94 -3.44 4.87 8.54
CA ARG A 94 -3.33 6.33 8.38
C ARG A 94 -2.75 6.69 7.02
N SER A 95 -1.66 6.05 6.60
CA SER A 95 -1.07 6.30 5.26
C SER A 95 -2.04 5.97 4.13
N ALA A 96 -2.83 4.89 4.26
CA ALA A 96 -3.84 4.54 3.28
C ALA A 96 -4.98 5.56 3.23
N ILE A 97 -5.48 6.00 4.39
CA ILE A 97 -6.54 7.04 4.47
C ILE A 97 -6.06 8.34 3.84
N VAL A 98 -4.82 8.77 4.15
CA VAL A 98 -4.25 9.99 3.55
C VAL A 98 -4.07 9.85 2.05
N GLY A 99 -3.53 8.71 1.58
CA GLY A 99 -3.37 8.44 0.15
C GLY A 99 -4.69 8.46 -0.60
N TRP A 100 -5.72 7.80 -0.07
CA TRP A 100 -7.07 7.82 -0.65
C TRP A 100 -7.71 9.20 -0.59
N GLY A 101 -7.54 9.94 0.52
CA GLY A 101 -8.05 11.30 0.66
C GLY A 101 -7.45 12.25 -0.37
N LEU A 102 -6.13 12.18 -0.60
CA LEU A 102 -5.45 12.96 -1.62
C LEU A 102 -5.88 12.59 -3.04
N LEU A 103 -6.02 11.29 -3.32
CA LEU A 103 -6.47 10.82 -4.64
C LEU A 103 -7.90 11.29 -4.94
N LEU A 104 -8.83 11.11 -4.02
CA LEU A 104 -10.22 11.55 -4.18
C LEU A 104 -10.33 13.07 -4.22
N GLY A 105 -9.58 13.77 -3.38
CA GLY A 105 -9.51 15.23 -3.38
C GLY A 105 -8.98 15.78 -4.70
N GLY A 106 -7.94 15.17 -5.27
CA GLY A 106 -7.41 15.52 -6.58
C GLY A 106 -8.42 15.32 -7.70
N ILE A 107 -9.12 14.17 -7.72
CA ILE A 107 -10.18 13.90 -8.71
C ILE A 107 -11.32 14.92 -8.59
N ALA A 108 -11.81 15.18 -7.37
CA ALA A 108 -12.89 16.15 -7.15
C ALA A 108 -12.48 17.56 -7.57
N SER A 109 -11.25 17.97 -7.24
CA SER A 109 -10.71 19.27 -7.61
C SER A 109 -10.56 19.42 -9.13
N PHE A 110 -10.13 18.37 -9.82
CA PHE A 110 -10.07 18.35 -11.28
C PHE A 110 -11.45 18.51 -11.93
N ILE A 111 -12.46 17.78 -11.43
CA ILE A 111 -13.84 17.89 -11.93
C ILE A 111 -14.37 19.33 -11.76
N LEU A 112 -14.16 19.93 -10.58
CA LEU A 112 -14.56 21.31 -10.32
C LEU A 112 -13.84 22.31 -11.21
N ALA A 113 -12.55 22.11 -11.50
CA ALA A 113 -11.79 22.95 -12.42
C ALA A 113 -12.38 22.90 -13.84
N VAL A 114 -12.69 21.71 -14.33
CA VAL A 114 -13.28 21.52 -15.67
C VAL A 114 -14.66 22.15 -15.76
N VAL A 115 -15.53 21.92 -14.77
CA VAL A 115 -16.88 22.52 -14.73
C VAL A 115 -16.79 24.04 -14.64
N GLY A 116 -15.90 24.56 -13.79
CA GLY A 116 -15.67 26.00 -13.65
C GLY A 116 -15.16 26.64 -14.94
N TYR A 117 -14.24 25.97 -15.65
CA TYR A 117 -13.74 26.42 -16.95
C TYR A 117 -14.85 26.51 -18.00
N VAL A 118 -15.70 25.48 -18.09
CA VAL A 118 -16.84 25.46 -19.01
C VAL A 118 -17.86 26.56 -18.66
N ALA A 119 -18.15 26.76 -17.36
CA ALA A 119 -19.06 27.81 -16.94
C ALA A 119 -18.51 29.22 -17.25
N ALA A 120 -17.21 29.46 -17.02
CA ALA A 120 -16.54 30.74 -17.28
C ALA A 120 -16.53 31.10 -18.78
N THR A 121 -16.26 30.12 -19.64
CA THR A 121 -16.28 30.31 -21.10
C THR A 121 -17.68 30.65 -21.62
N VAL A 122 -18.73 30.04 -21.07
CA VAL A 122 -20.13 30.37 -21.44
C VAL A 122 -20.55 31.75 -20.93
N SER A 123 -20.01 32.22 -19.81
CA SER A 123 -20.40 33.48 -19.17
C SER A 123 -19.55 34.69 -19.58
N GLY A 124 -18.51 34.51 -20.40
CA GLY A 124 -17.65 35.60 -20.87
C GLY A 124 -16.76 36.22 -19.79
N ILE A 125 -16.40 35.44 -18.76
CA ILE A 125 -15.56 35.91 -17.65
C ILE A 125 -14.09 35.94 -18.07
N ASN A 126 -13.33 36.94 -17.59
CA ASN A 126 -11.92 37.18 -17.92
C ASN A 126 -11.02 35.96 -17.66
N GLU A 127 -10.11 35.68 -18.60
CA GLU A 127 -9.21 34.52 -18.59
C GLU A 127 -8.24 34.48 -17.39
N GLU A 128 -7.88 35.64 -16.82
CA GLU A 128 -6.98 35.71 -15.66
C GLU A 128 -7.53 35.01 -14.42
N SER A 129 -8.86 35.03 -14.23
CA SER A 129 -9.49 34.39 -13.08
C SER A 129 -9.35 32.86 -13.12
N VAL A 130 -9.26 32.28 -14.33
CA VAL A 130 -9.11 30.83 -14.53
C VAL A 130 -7.70 30.37 -14.14
N VAL A 131 -6.67 31.16 -14.46
CA VAL A 131 -5.27 30.83 -14.17
C VAL A 131 -5.04 30.76 -12.65
N TRP A 132 -5.52 31.75 -11.90
CA TRP A 132 -5.40 31.73 -10.43
C TRP A 132 -6.15 30.55 -9.80
N LEU A 133 -7.31 30.18 -10.35
CA LEU A 133 -8.07 29.04 -9.89
C LEU A 133 -7.29 27.72 -10.08
N MET A 134 -6.59 27.55 -11.21
CA MET A 134 -5.70 26.40 -11.43
C MET A 134 -4.51 26.37 -10.46
N VAL A 135 -3.89 27.52 -10.17
CA VAL A 135 -2.77 27.62 -9.23
C VAL A 135 -3.18 27.20 -7.82
N PHE A 136 -4.34 27.64 -7.33
CA PHE A 136 -4.84 27.23 -6.02
C PHE A 136 -5.22 25.74 -5.96
N ILE A 137 -5.80 25.21 -7.03
CA ILE A 137 -6.17 23.80 -7.16
C ILE A 137 -4.94 22.88 -7.17
N LEU A 138 -3.88 23.25 -7.89
CA LEU A 138 -2.65 22.45 -7.97
C LEU A 138 -1.72 22.68 -6.76
N GLY A 139 -1.72 23.88 -6.19
CA GLY A 139 -0.88 24.22 -5.04
C GLY A 139 -1.35 23.60 -3.72
N GLY A 140 -2.67 23.52 -3.50
CA GLY A 140 -3.25 22.98 -2.26
C GLY A 140 -2.82 21.55 -1.91
N PRO A 141 -2.91 20.58 -2.86
CA PRO A 141 -2.50 19.21 -2.63
C PRO A 141 -1.01 19.05 -2.32
N LEU A 142 -0.14 19.88 -2.93
CA LEU A 142 1.30 19.86 -2.69
C LEU A 142 1.66 20.32 -1.27
N VAL A 143 1.01 21.36 -0.77
CA VAL A 143 1.21 21.85 0.60
C VAL A 143 0.70 20.83 1.62
N ALA A 144 -0.44 20.18 1.36
CA ALA A 144 -0.96 19.11 2.21
C ALA A 144 -0.02 17.90 2.27
N LEU A 145 0.55 17.50 1.12
CA LEU A 145 1.55 16.44 1.05
C LEU A 145 2.81 16.78 1.85
N TYR A 146 3.31 18.01 1.72
CA TYR A 146 4.47 18.47 2.47
C TYR A 146 4.23 18.45 3.99
N ALA A 147 3.04 18.89 4.43
CA ALA A 147 2.67 18.89 5.84
C ALA A 147 2.56 17.47 6.43
N VAL A 148 2.04 16.51 5.65
CA VAL A 148 1.96 15.10 6.07
C VAL A 148 3.35 14.48 6.19
N ASN A 149 4.24 14.72 5.22
CA ASN A 149 5.59 14.15 5.22
C ASN A 149 6.43 14.64 6.42
N ARG A 150 6.22 15.90 6.85
CA ARG A 150 6.93 16.47 8.00
C ARG A 150 6.52 15.85 9.34
N ASN A 151 5.31 15.30 9.45
CA ASN A 151 4.73 14.77 10.69
C ASN A 151 4.85 13.25 10.85
N SER A 152 5.45 12.54 9.89
CA SER A 152 5.45 11.07 9.78
C SER A 152 6.80 10.39 10.02
#